data_AF-A0A425W4Y6-F1
#
_entry.id   AF-A0A425W4Y6-F1
#
_cell.length_a   1.000
_cell.length_b   1.000
_cell.length_c   1.000
_cell.angle_alpha   90.00
_cell.angle_beta   90.00
_cell.angle_gamma   90.00
#
_symmetry.space_group_name_H-M   'P 1'
#
loop_
_entity.id
_entity.type
_entity.pdbx_description
1 polymer ?
#
loop_
_entity_poly.entity_id
_entity_poly.type
_entity_poly.pdbx_seq_one_letter_code
_entity_poly.pdbx_strand_id
1 'polypeptide(L)'
;MEFENPTASLLILQDNAQKIEILTLKQEKNVIGRVSFDAEKTNQVDIALTSKFVSHRHGQMIYQNNRWFYQDLNSRNGIFIDGRRIAHDQKLYQLKDGTILYIGGDEQFMKMYRGEGVLMIFLLGDYSKQQWEKVALNDMLDHGDVTMGRAPSCDIRLDSFSVAQIQGTFTRRNGQIIYRNTAQKNLAFIDNHPIRSDIYLKDNNVLIFGNIKMIYISGLLIYLAPNSGERLTIHELCRTVQVRDHGLQKKNKVILDHINVEFTSSELVAILGTSGAGKSTFVNCVIGYEKLTSGSVEINGQDFNSSAEKNLIGYVPQMDLIRPNLTVMKTLEYVAKLRLNSDVTQQERRRKIEECLKMLDIGPAKWQSRIRELSGGERKRVSIASELIPDPKLLFLDEPTSGLDPRTEKLLVLALQKLAHQHNKTLIVITHTLKNIEQFDKLLFIGPGGRACFYGTPENALKFFDVEDLVDAYGKVERNVKTYAERYRRQYFREK
;
A
#
# COMPACT_ATOMS: atom_id res chain seq x y z
N MET A 1 6.56 -14.51 21.32
CA MET A 1 6.67 -13.51 20.23
C MET A 1 5.28 -12.98 20.00
N GLU A 2 5.00 -11.76 20.43
CA GLU A 2 3.79 -11.05 20.01
C GLU A 2 4.03 -10.61 18.57
N PHE A 3 3.34 -11.27 17.62
CA PHE A 3 3.24 -10.71 16.28
C PHE A 3 2.37 -9.47 16.39
N GLU A 4 2.77 -8.39 15.71
CA GLU A 4 1.95 -7.18 15.62
C GLU A 4 0.54 -7.58 15.21
N ASN A 5 -0.45 -7.18 16.02
CA ASN A 5 -1.82 -7.38 15.63
C ASN A 5 -2.07 -6.64 14.32
N PRO A 6 -2.88 -7.22 13.43
CA PRO A 6 -3.25 -6.55 12.19
C PRO A 6 -3.76 -5.15 12.49
N THR A 7 -3.09 -4.14 11.96
CA THR A 7 -3.54 -2.77 12.09
C THR A 7 -4.51 -2.47 10.97
N ALA A 8 -5.70 -2.04 11.36
CA ALA A 8 -6.71 -1.44 10.51
C ALA A 8 -7.36 -0.30 11.28
N SER A 9 -7.95 0.62 10.54
CA SER A 9 -8.65 1.77 11.09
C SER A 9 -10.04 1.88 10.48
N LEU A 10 -10.95 2.46 11.23
CA LEU A 10 -12.30 2.76 10.79
C LEU A 10 -12.51 4.27 10.92
N LEU A 11 -12.61 4.95 9.77
CA LEU A 11 -13.13 6.31 9.75
C LEU A 11 -14.65 6.22 9.93
N ILE A 12 -15.18 6.93 10.90
CA ILE A 12 -16.61 6.94 11.23
C ILE A 12 -17.12 8.36 11.07
N LEU A 13 -18.17 8.50 10.26
CA LEU A 13 -18.88 9.75 10.03
C LEU A 13 -20.30 9.59 10.55
N GLN A 14 -20.64 10.37 11.58
CA GLN A 14 -21.98 10.44 12.15
C GLN A 14 -22.56 11.84 12.01
N ASP A 15 -23.90 11.92 12.10
CA ASP A 15 -24.64 13.18 12.15
C ASP A 15 -24.29 14.10 10.94
N ASN A 16 -24.34 13.56 9.70
CA ASN A 16 -23.93 14.25 8.46
C ASN A 16 -22.48 14.78 8.50
N ALA A 17 -21.55 13.96 9.01
CA ALA A 17 -20.14 14.30 9.18
C ALA A 17 -19.84 15.47 10.14
N GLN A 18 -20.80 15.86 10.98
CA GLN A 18 -20.53 16.75 12.12
C GLN A 18 -19.58 16.09 13.13
N LYS A 19 -19.68 14.77 13.29
CA LYS A 19 -18.71 13.97 14.06
C LYS A 19 -17.92 13.09 13.12
N ILE A 20 -16.61 13.24 13.18
CA ILE A 20 -15.65 12.41 12.46
C ILE A 20 -14.68 11.84 13.47
N GLU A 21 -14.63 10.52 13.52
CA GLU A 21 -13.76 9.78 14.43
C GLU A 21 -12.95 8.76 13.65
N ILE A 22 -11.73 8.49 14.09
CA ILE A 22 -10.92 7.39 13.57
C ILE A 22 -10.66 6.45 14.73
N LEU A 23 -11.05 5.20 14.57
CA LEU A 23 -10.78 4.16 15.54
C LEU A 23 -9.80 3.15 14.94
N THR A 24 -8.67 2.93 15.61
CA THR A 24 -7.80 1.80 15.29
C THR A 24 -8.43 0.52 15.84
N LEU A 25 -8.56 -0.50 15.00
CA LEU A 25 -9.02 -1.82 15.39
C LEU A 25 -7.88 -2.51 16.16
N LYS A 26 -8.08 -2.74 17.45
CA LYS A 26 -7.03 -3.27 18.36
C LYS A 26 -7.13 -4.77 18.58
N GLN A 27 -8.25 -5.37 18.19
CA GLN A 27 -8.57 -6.79 18.42
C GLN A 27 -8.82 -7.51 17.10
N GLU A 28 -8.70 -8.84 17.09
CA GLU A 28 -9.09 -9.66 15.93
C GLU A 28 -10.60 -9.61 15.69
N LYS A 29 -11.40 -9.35 16.72
CA LYS A 29 -12.85 -9.20 16.63
C LYS A 29 -13.24 -7.89 17.27
N ASN A 30 -13.97 -7.06 16.53
CA ASN A 30 -14.43 -5.75 17.01
C ASN A 30 -15.93 -5.65 16.72
N VAL A 31 -16.75 -5.66 17.77
CA VAL A 31 -18.20 -5.60 17.69
C VAL A 31 -18.64 -4.15 17.52
N ILE A 32 -19.45 -3.90 16.49
CA ILE A 32 -20.07 -2.61 16.20
C ILE A 32 -21.48 -2.61 16.77
N GLY A 33 -21.83 -1.57 17.52
CA GLY A 33 -23.20 -1.45 18.03
C GLY A 33 -23.51 -0.09 18.64
N ARG A 34 -24.77 0.05 19.07
CA ARG A 34 -25.30 1.31 19.57
C ARG A 34 -25.07 1.48 21.07
N VAL A 35 -24.57 2.66 21.46
CA VAL A 35 -24.43 3.06 22.87
C VAL A 35 -25.77 2.89 23.60
N SER A 36 -25.72 2.28 24.79
CA SER A 36 -26.88 2.07 25.66
C SER A 36 -26.68 2.80 27.00
N PHE A 37 -27.77 3.22 27.62
CA PHE A 37 -27.75 3.71 29.02
C PHE A 37 -27.43 2.59 30.02
N ASP A 38 -27.55 1.34 29.57
CA ASP A 38 -27.16 0.13 30.30
C ASP A 38 -25.66 -0.13 30.05
N ALA A 39 -24.84 0.08 31.09
CA ALA A 39 -23.38 -0.05 31.02
C ALA A 39 -22.92 -1.47 30.65
N GLU A 40 -23.67 -2.51 31.04
CA GLU A 40 -23.32 -3.89 30.70
C GLU A 40 -23.49 -4.15 29.21
N LYS A 41 -24.51 -3.56 28.57
CA LYS A 41 -24.71 -3.67 27.12
C LYS A 41 -23.70 -2.84 26.34
N THR A 42 -23.29 -1.68 26.86
CA THR A 42 -22.27 -0.84 26.23
C THR A 42 -20.88 -1.47 26.32
N ASN A 43 -20.57 -2.21 27.39
CA ASN A 43 -19.31 -2.95 27.52
C ASN A 43 -19.18 -4.16 26.58
N GLN A 44 -20.25 -4.51 25.83
CA GLN A 44 -20.23 -5.60 24.84
C GLN A 44 -19.95 -5.14 23.41
N VAL A 45 -19.70 -3.83 23.19
CA VAL A 45 -19.38 -3.24 21.89
C VAL A 45 -18.00 -2.59 21.93
N ASP A 46 -17.16 -2.90 20.95
CA ASP A 46 -15.83 -2.31 20.80
C ASP A 46 -15.87 -0.99 20.03
N ILE A 47 -16.84 -0.88 19.11
CA ILE A 47 -17.10 0.31 18.30
C ILE A 47 -18.51 0.81 18.64
N ALA A 48 -18.57 1.78 19.53
CA ALA A 48 -19.80 2.31 20.08
C ALA A 48 -20.30 3.52 19.27
N LEU A 49 -21.46 3.37 18.63
CA LEU A 49 -22.06 4.39 17.76
C LEU A 49 -23.31 4.98 18.44
N THR A 50 -23.56 6.27 18.25
CA THR A 50 -24.72 6.95 18.87
C THR A 50 -26.00 6.91 18.03
N SER A 51 -25.92 6.58 16.74
CA SER A 51 -27.06 6.67 15.83
C SER A 51 -28.17 5.68 16.18
N LYS A 52 -29.42 6.17 16.17
CA LYS A 52 -30.64 5.37 16.42
C LYS A 52 -30.86 4.23 15.40
N PHE A 53 -30.20 4.29 14.24
CA PHE A 53 -30.29 3.27 13.20
C PHE A 53 -29.35 2.08 13.43
N VAL A 54 -28.42 2.21 14.37
CA VAL A 54 -27.51 1.13 14.76
C VAL A 54 -28.23 0.23 15.78
N SER A 55 -28.08 -1.09 15.62
CA SER A 55 -28.60 -2.07 16.59
C SER A 55 -27.63 -2.17 17.78
N HIS A 56 -28.09 -2.58 18.96
CA HIS A 56 -27.19 -2.70 20.13
C HIS A 56 -25.98 -3.60 19.86
N ARG A 57 -26.17 -4.66 19.07
CA ARG A 57 -25.11 -5.39 18.38
C ARG A 57 -25.51 -5.42 16.92
N HIS A 58 -24.85 -4.63 16.08
CA HIS A 58 -25.22 -4.48 14.68
C HIS A 58 -24.40 -5.43 13.80
N GLY A 59 -23.09 -5.44 14.00
CA GLY A 59 -22.18 -6.30 13.24
C GLY A 59 -20.87 -6.48 13.97
N GLN A 60 -19.92 -7.18 13.34
CA GLN A 60 -18.56 -7.28 13.82
C GLN A 60 -17.56 -7.30 12.67
N MET A 61 -16.40 -6.70 12.93
CA MET A 61 -15.22 -6.82 12.07
C MET A 61 -14.31 -7.92 12.61
N ILE A 62 -13.92 -8.85 11.75
CA ILE A 62 -13.17 -10.05 12.09
C ILE A 62 -11.91 -10.09 11.23
N TYR A 63 -10.74 -10.19 11.86
CA TYR A 63 -9.50 -10.54 11.18
C TYR A 63 -9.28 -12.05 11.27
N GLN A 64 -9.15 -12.71 10.13
CA GLN A 64 -8.79 -14.12 10.04
C GLN A 64 -8.09 -14.37 8.69
N ASN A 65 -7.17 -15.34 8.65
CA ASN A 65 -6.45 -15.70 7.42
C ASN A 65 -5.83 -14.48 6.70
N ASN A 66 -5.30 -13.55 7.48
CA ASN A 66 -4.71 -12.29 7.02
C ASN A 66 -5.60 -11.38 6.19
N ARG A 67 -6.92 -11.48 6.41
CA ARG A 67 -7.93 -10.64 5.78
C ARG A 67 -8.92 -10.16 6.83
N TRP A 68 -9.44 -8.96 6.59
CA TRP A 68 -10.52 -8.42 7.37
C TRP A 68 -11.85 -8.78 6.73
N PHE A 69 -12.83 -9.07 7.57
CA PHE A 69 -14.18 -9.40 7.17
C PHE A 69 -15.18 -8.63 8.02
N TYR A 70 -16.33 -8.35 7.45
CA TYR A 70 -17.51 -7.90 8.18
C TYR A 70 -18.53 -9.04 8.25
N GLN A 71 -19.21 -9.14 9.39
CA GLN A 71 -20.36 -10.01 9.59
C GLN A 71 -21.51 -9.21 10.21
N ASP A 72 -22.70 -9.26 9.60
CA ASP A 72 -23.92 -8.73 10.19
C ASP A 72 -24.37 -9.64 11.35
N LEU A 73 -24.77 -9.05 12.47
CA LEU A 73 -25.22 -9.77 13.67
C LEU A 73 -26.75 -9.78 13.78
N ASN A 74 -27.44 -10.03 12.65
CA ASN A 74 -28.90 -9.95 12.51
C ASN A 74 -29.43 -8.56 12.88
N SER A 75 -28.81 -7.53 12.33
CA SER A 75 -29.19 -6.15 12.64
C SER A 75 -30.57 -5.79 12.08
N ARG A 76 -31.27 -4.86 12.73
CA ARG A 76 -32.63 -4.46 12.30
C ARG A 76 -32.64 -3.80 10.92
N ASN A 77 -31.66 -2.94 10.65
CA ASN A 77 -31.62 -2.14 9.41
C ASN A 77 -30.70 -2.76 8.34
N GLY A 78 -29.90 -3.76 8.70
CA GLY A 78 -28.84 -4.27 7.85
C GLY A 78 -27.71 -3.25 7.65
N ILE A 79 -26.74 -3.65 6.84
CA ILE A 79 -25.64 -2.82 6.39
C ILE A 79 -25.57 -2.81 4.86
N PHE A 80 -25.07 -1.71 4.31
CA PHE A 80 -24.68 -1.61 2.91
C PHE A 80 -23.17 -1.58 2.84
N ILE A 81 -22.58 -2.40 1.97
CA ILE A 81 -21.14 -2.38 1.71
C ILE A 81 -20.93 -2.12 0.23
N ASP A 82 -20.14 -1.11 -0.10
CA ASP A 82 -19.89 -0.63 -1.46
C ASP A 82 -21.20 -0.46 -2.27
N GLY A 83 -22.20 0.17 -1.64
CA GLY A 83 -23.51 0.44 -2.23
C GLY A 83 -24.47 -0.75 -2.30
N ARG A 84 -24.05 -1.96 -1.90
CA ARG A 84 -24.88 -3.17 -1.93
C ARG A 84 -25.33 -3.58 -0.55
N ARG A 85 -26.63 -3.83 -0.36
CA ARG A 85 -27.16 -4.37 0.90
C ARG A 85 -26.65 -5.80 1.08
N ILE A 86 -26.02 -6.07 2.22
CA ILE A 86 -25.58 -7.42 2.57
C ILE A 86 -26.77 -8.20 3.13
N ALA A 87 -26.92 -9.45 2.69
CA ALA A 87 -27.97 -10.33 3.20
C ALA A 87 -27.72 -10.70 4.67
N HIS A 88 -28.79 -10.93 5.43
CA HIS A 88 -28.71 -11.38 6.83
C HIS A 88 -28.28 -12.86 6.96
N ASP A 89 -27.64 -13.46 5.96
CA ASP A 89 -27.27 -14.87 5.93
C ASP A 89 -25.98 -15.20 6.70
N GLN A 90 -25.53 -14.28 7.56
CA GLN A 90 -24.32 -14.39 8.38
C GLN A 90 -23.02 -14.66 7.60
N LYS A 91 -23.01 -14.44 6.28
CA LYS A 91 -21.79 -14.56 5.49
C LYS A 91 -20.77 -13.50 5.86
N LEU A 92 -19.51 -13.89 5.76
CA LEU A 92 -18.37 -13.00 5.90
C LEU A 92 -18.15 -12.24 4.61
N TYR A 93 -18.19 -10.91 4.69
CA TYR A 93 -17.86 -10.03 3.58
C TYR A 93 -16.43 -9.52 3.73
N GLN A 94 -15.55 -9.79 2.78
CA GLN A 94 -14.16 -9.33 2.85
C GLN A 94 -14.09 -7.81 2.76
N LEU A 95 -13.42 -7.18 3.73
CA LEU A 95 -13.11 -5.76 3.75
C LEU A 95 -11.75 -5.52 3.09
N LYS A 96 -11.72 -4.62 2.11
CA LYS A 96 -10.53 -4.12 1.43
C LYS A 96 -10.27 -2.68 1.86
N ASP A 97 -9.06 -2.17 1.63
CA ASP A 97 -8.79 -0.77 1.93
C ASP A 97 -9.71 0.16 1.13
N GLY A 98 -10.35 1.09 1.83
CA GLY A 98 -11.35 1.99 1.26
C GLY A 98 -12.76 1.39 1.16
N THR A 99 -13.00 0.15 1.62
CA THR A 99 -14.36 -0.41 1.65
C THR A 99 -15.29 0.49 2.45
N ILE A 100 -16.42 0.82 1.84
CA ILE A 100 -17.42 1.73 2.40
C ILE A 100 -18.50 0.90 3.08
N LEU A 101 -18.76 1.17 4.35
CA LEU A 101 -19.85 0.56 5.10
C LEU A 101 -20.86 1.62 5.52
N TYR A 102 -22.15 1.36 5.30
CA TYR A 102 -23.21 2.30 5.62
C TYR A 102 -24.35 1.65 6.41
N ILE A 103 -24.72 2.28 7.53
CA ILE A 103 -25.83 1.88 8.39
C ILE A 103 -26.90 2.96 8.36
N GLY A 104 -28.13 2.55 8.03
CA GLY A 104 -29.27 3.47 7.86
C GLY A 104 -29.85 3.42 6.45
N GLY A 105 -30.02 2.24 5.85
CA GLY A 105 -30.79 2.12 4.60
C GLY A 105 -30.05 2.54 3.31
N ASP A 106 -30.79 2.59 2.21
CA ASP A 106 -30.28 2.92 0.87
C ASP A 106 -30.37 4.43 0.55
N GLU A 107 -30.13 4.81 -0.70
CA GLU A 107 -30.21 6.20 -1.17
C GLU A 107 -31.60 6.83 -0.91
N GLN A 108 -32.70 6.05 -0.91
CA GLN A 108 -34.04 6.55 -0.61
C GLN A 108 -34.20 6.83 0.88
N PHE A 109 -33.66 5.96 1.73
CA PHE A 109 -33.65 6.17 3.18
C PHE A 109 -32.88 7.45 3.54
N MET A 110 -31.70 7.65 2.95
CA MET A 110 -30.89 8.86 3.18
C MET A 110 -31.67 10.14 2.87
N LYS A 111 -32.41 10.16 1.76
CA LYS A 111 -33.27 11.29 1.40
C LYS A 111 -34.39 11.50 2.43
N MET A 112 -35.03 10.43 2.89
CA MET A 112 -36.13 10.49 3.86
C MET A 112 -35.67 11.01 5.23
N TYR A 113 -34.49 10.59 5.68
CA TYR A 113 -33.96 10.94 7.01
C TYR A 113 -32.88 12.02 6.96
N ARG A 114 -32.80 12.81 5.87
CA ARG A 114 -31.86 13.94 5.73
C ARG A 114 -30.41 13.56 6.03
N GLY A 115 -29.99 12.36 5.62
CA GLY A 115 -28.63 11.83 5.84
C GLY A 115 -28.37 11.27 7.24
N GLU A 116 -29.35 11.25 8.15
CA GLU A 116 -29.20 10.61 9.45
C GLU A 116 -28.87 9.11 9.27
N GLY A 117 -27.64 8.73 9.61
CA GLY A 117 -27.06 7.41 9.40
C GLY A 117 -25.64 7.34 9.92
N VAL A 118 -24.94 6.23 9.65
CA VAL A 118 -23.51 6.11 9.94
C VAL A 118 -22.80 5.65 8.67
N LEU A 119 -21.90 6.49 8.17
CA LEU A 119 -20.96 6.12 7.12
C LEU A 119 -19.64 5.74 7.78
N MET A 120 -19.08 4.61 7.39
CA MET A 120 -17.78 4.17 7.84
C MET A 120 -16.91 3.80 6.64
N ILE A 121 -15.62 4.09 6.73
CA ILE A 121 -14.65 3.66 5.72
C ILE A 121 -13.60 2.82 6.42
N PHE A 122 -13.49 1.58 5.96
CA PHE A 122 -12.47 0.67 6.43
C PHE A 122 -11.13 0.98 5.76
N LEU A 123 -10.07 1.10 6.56
CA LEU A 123 -8.74 1.49 6.12
C LEU A 123 -7.72 0.44 6.61
N LEU A 124 -6.88 -0.08 5.71
CA LEU A 124 -5.83 -1.01 6.09
C LEU A 124 -4.62 -0.26 6.65
N GLY A 125 -4.29 -0.48 7.92
CA GLY A 125 -3.21 0.19 8.65
C GLY A 125 -3.72 1.10 9.77
N ASP A 126 -2.79 1.73 10.49
CA ASP A 126 -3.09 2.70 11.54
C ASP A 126 -3.13 4.12 10.97
N TYR A 127 -4.33 4.70 10.95
CA TYR A 127 -4.59 6.06 10.49
C TYR A 127 -4.86 7.03 11.65
N SER A 128 -4.69 6.60 12.91
CA SER A 128 -5.00 7.42 14.09
C SER A 128 -4.20 8.72 14.17
N LYS A 129 -3.01 8.76 13.56
CA LYS A 129 -2.13 9.94 13.50
C LYS A 129 -2.29 10.79 12.23
N GLN A 130 -3.14 10.36 11.29
CA GLN A 130 -3.32 11.06 10.02
C GLN A 130 -4.39 12.16 10.16
N GLN A 131 -4.10 13.33 9.60
CA GLN A 131 -5.03 14.45 9.60
C GLN A 131 -5.99 14.36 8.40
N TRP A 132 -7.28 14.49 8.67
CA TRP A 132 -8.31 14.58 7.63
C TRP A 132 -8.64 16.04 7.38
N GLU A 133 -8.60 16.42 6.12
CA GLU A 133 -8.93 17.76 5.67
C GLU A 133 -10.41 17.84 5.32
N LYS A 134 -11.03 18.99 5.61
CA LYS A 134 -12.44 19.27 5.29
C LYS A 134 -12.54 20.52 4.45
N VAL A 135 -13.30 20.44 3.37
CA VAL A 135 -13.52 21.54 2.44
C VAL A 135 -15.01 21.69 2.19
N ALA A 136 -15.54 22.91 2.34
CA ALA A 136 -16.92 23.24 2.02
C ALA A 136 -17.10 23.40 0.51
N LEU A 137 -17.11 22.27 -0.21
CA LEU A 137 -17.18 22.24 -1.67
C LEU A 137 -18.39 23.03 -2.19
N ASN A 138 -19.54 22.93 -1.52
CA ASN A 138 -20.73 23.65 -1.95
C ASN A 138 -20.54 25.18 -1.95
N ASP A 139 -19.93 25.72 -0.90
CA ASP A 139 -19.68 27.16 -0.76
C ASP A 139 -18.66 27.62 -1.80
N MET A 140 -17.63 26.82 -2.05
CA MET A 140 -16.65 27.10 -3.10
C MET A 140 -17.28 27.07 -4.49
N LEU A 141 -18.20 26.14 -4.75
CA LEU A 141 -18.95 26.04 -6.00
C LEU A 141 -19.93 27.20 -6.23
N ASP A 142 -20.28 27.97 -5.20
CA ASP A 142 -21.05 29.22 -5.36
C ASP A 142 -20.19 30.32 -6.01
N HIS A 143 -18.87 30.20 -5.95
CA HIS A 143 -17.91 31.15 -6.50
C HIS A 143 -17.27 30.71 -7.82
N GLY A 144 -17.51 29.48 -8.28
CA GLY A 144 -17.02 28.99 -9.57
C GLY A 144 -16.70 27.49 -9.56
N ASP A 145 -16.09 27.01 -10.65
CA ASP A 145 -15.57 25.65 -10.70
C ASP A 145 -14.43 25.47 -9.69
N VAL A 146 -14.41 24.32 -9.00
CA VAL A 146 -13.40 24.00 -7.99
C VAL A 146 -12.41 22.99 -8.57
N THR A 147 -11.14 23.35 -8.55
CA THR A 147 -10.06 22.52 -9.10
C THR A 147 -9.29 21.79 -8.00
N MET A 148 -8.89 20.57 -8.29
CA MET A 148 -8.09 19.73 -7.40
C MET A 148 -6.86 19.22 -8.14
N GLY A 149 -5.69 19.32 -7.52
CA GLY A 149 -4.44 18.85 -8.14
C GLY A 149 -3.19 19.33 -7.41
N ARG A 150 -2.03 19.05 -7.98
CA ARG A 150 -0.74 19.46 -7.41
C ARG A 150 -0.39 20.93 -7.66
N ALA A 151 -0.97 21.56 -8.68
CA ALA A 151 -0.63 22.93 -9.01
C ALA A 151 -0.93 23.88 -7.83
N PRO A 152 -0.06 24.86 -7.53
CA PRO A 152 -0.33 25.84 -6.47
C PRO A 152 -1.60 26.67 -6.70
N SER A 153 -2.09 26.73 -7.94
CA SER A 153 -3.32 27.41 -8.34
C SER A 153 -4.58 26.58 -8.09
N CYS A 154 -4.47 25.31 -7.73
CA CYS A 154 -5.63 24.48 -7.42
C CYS A 154 -6.24 24.88 -6.08
N ASP A 155 -7.56 24.93 -6.05
CA ASP A 155 -8.32 25.27 -4.84
C ASP A 155 -8.14 24.19 -3.76
N ILE A 156 -8.11 22.91 -4.17
CA ILE A 156 -7.75 21.77 -3.33
C ILE A 156 -6.37 21.27 -3.75
N ARG A 157 -5.35 21.65 -2.97
CA ARG A 157 -3.95 21.33 -3.28
C ARG A 157 -3.52 19.98 -2.72
N LEU A 158 -2.99 19.13 -3.60
CA LEU A 158 -2.48 17.79 -3.28
C LEU A 158 -1.01 17.68 -3.74
N ASP A 159 -0.08 17.95 -2.83
CA ASP A 159 1.34 18.12 -3.17
C ASP A 159 2.09 16.78 -3.33
N SER A 160 1.79 16.04 -4.40
CA SER A 160 2.48 14.80 -4.75
C SER A 160 2.70 14.65 -6.25
N PHE A 161 3.91 14.27 -6.67
CA PHE A 161 4.24 14.07 -8.10
C PHE A 161 3.45 12.93 -8.77
N SER A 162 2.80 12.07 -7.98
CA SER A 162 1.84 11.09 -8.49
C SER A 162 0.51 11.71 -8.94
N VAL A 163 0.23 12.96 -8.51
CA VAL A 163 -0.97 13.74 -8.81
C VAL A 163 -0.67 14.70 -9.97
N ALA A 164 -1.60 14.79 -10.92
CA ALA A 164 -1.51 15.75 -12.03
C ALA A 164 -1.57 17.20 -11.53
N GLN A 165 -1.10 18.16 -12.32
CA GLN A 165 -1.23 19.58 -12.01
C GLN A 165 -2.68 19.95 -11.71
N ILE A 166 -3.60 19.45 -12.54
CA ILE A 166 -5.04 19.42 -12.28
C ILE A 166 -5.46 17.95 -12.42
N GLN A 167 -5.78 17.32 -11.30
CA GLN A 167 -6.26 15.93 -11.23
C GLN A 167 -7.73 15.83 -11.64
N GLY A 168 -8.54 16.79 -11.19
CA GLY A 168 -9.93 16.89 -11.59
C GLY A 168 -10.56 18.22 -11.23
N THR A 169 -11.77 18.42 -11.72
CA THR A 169 -12.56 19.63 -11.54
C THR A 169 -13.97 19.25 -11.09
N PHE A 170 -14.48 19.98 -10.10
CA PHE A 170 -15.86 19.93 -9.67
C PHE A 170 -16.60 21.13 -10.25
N THR A 171 -17.76 20.88 -10.85
CA THR A 171 -18.60 21.92 -11.46
C THR A 171 -20.04 21.72 -11.00
N ARG A 172 -20.76 22.81 -10.69
CA ARG A 172 -22.19 22.75 -10.42
C ARG A 172 -23.00 23.05 -11.69
N ARG A 173 -23.88 22.13 -12.11
CA ARG A 173 -24.85 22.33 -13.20
C ARG A 173 -26.23 21.90 -12.76
N ASN A 174 -27.23 22.77 -12.93
CA ASN A 174 -28.62 22.49 -12.57
C ASN A 174 -28.79 21.97 -11.12
N GLY A 175 -28.03 22.52 -10.18
CA GLY A 175 -28.04 22.11 -8.77
C GLY A 175 -27.34 20.78 -8.47
N GLN A 176 -26.79 20.09 -9.48
CA GLN A 176 -26.00 18.87 -9.31
C GLN A 176 -24.51 19.16 -9.45
N ILE A 177 -23.70 18.47 -8.66
CA ILE A 177 -22.24 18.56 -8.75
C ILE A 177 -21.76 17.47 -9.71
N ILE A 178 -20.88 17.86 -10.63
CA ILE A 178 -20.25 16.98 -11.60
C ILE A 178 -18.75 16.96 -11.28
N TYR A 179 -18.18 15.77 -11.17
CA TYR A 179 -16.73 15.58 -11.13
C TYR A 179 -16.23 15.16 -12.50
N ARG A 180 -15.20 15.87 -13.00
CA ARG A 180 -14.46 15.55 -14.22
C ARG A 180 -13.02 15.20 -13.87
N ASN A 181 -12.59 14.00 -14.23
CA ASN A 181 -11.18 13.64 -14.17
C ASN A 181 -10.43 14.25 -15.37
N THR A 182 -9.42 15.08 -15.10
CA THR A 182 -8.59 15.75 -16.11
C THR A 182 -7.25 15.07 -16.32
N ALA A 183 -6.84 14.20 -15.39
CA ALA A 183 -5.57 13.48 -15.47
C ALA A 183 -5.56 12.42 -16.58
N GLN A 184 -4.48 12.38 -17.37
CA GLN A 184 -4.28 11.35 -18.41
C GLN A 184 -3.67 10.04 -17.87
N LYS A 185 -2.87 10.15 -16.80
CA LYS A 185 -2.27 9.03 -16.05
C LYS A 185 -2.83 9.04 -14.63
N ASN A 186 -2.87 7.90 -13.96
CA ASN A 186 -3.38 7.76 -12.58
C ASN A 186 -4.80 8.31 -12.42
N LEU A 187 -5.76 7.71 -13.14
CA LEU A 187 -7.18 8.10 -13.09
C LEU A 187 -7.73 7.99 -11.67
N ALA A 188 -8.69 8.86 -11.35
CA ALA A 188 -9.54 8.64 -10.18
C ALA A 188 -10.52 7.49 -10.40
N PHE A 189 -10.87 6.82 -9.31
CA PHE A 189 -11.80 5.70 -9.24
C PHE A 189 -12.97 6.07 -8.34
N ILE A 190 -14.14 5.54 -8.66
CA ILE A 190 -15.34 5.54 -7.82
C ILE A 190 -15.92 4.13 -7.82
N ASP A 191 -16.28 3.59 -6.66
CA ASP A 191 -16.81 2.23 -6.52
C ASP A 191 -15.95 1.16 -7.26
N ASN A 192 -14.62 1.28 -7.17
CA ASN A 192 -13.61 0.44 -7.86
C ASN A 192 -13.61 0.52 -9.40
N HIS A 193 -14.28 1.52 -9.99
CA HIS A 193 -14.30 1.75 -11.43
C HIS A 193 -13.57 3.05 -11.81
N PRO A 194 -12.69 3.04 -12.83
CA PRO A 194 -11.97 4.24 -13.24
C PRO A 194 -12.93 5.26 -13.88
N ILE A 195 -12.82 6.51 -13.47
CA ILE A 195 -13.62 7.64 -13.94
C ILE A 195 -13.03 8.14 -15.26
N ARG A 196 -13.61 7.67 -16.38
CA ARG A 196 -13.19 8.04 -17.75
C ARG A 196 -14.03 9.14 -18.38
N SER A 197 -15.15 9.48 -17.78
CA SER A 197 -16.08 10.51 -18.19
C SER A 197 -16.59 11.26 -16.97
N ASP A 198 -17.23 12.40 -17.21
CA ASP A 198 -17.92 13.15 -16.16
C ASP A 198 -18.88 12.25 -15.38
N ILE A 199 -18.89 12.39 -14.06
CA ILE A 199 -19.83 11.71 -13.16
C ILE A 199 -20.61 12.73 -12.34
N TYR A 200 -21.86 12.40 -12.05
CA TYR A 200 -22.66 13.16 -11.07
C TYR A 200 -22.27 12.70 -9.67
N LEU A 201 -21.72 13.61 -8.90
CA LEU A 201 -21.28 13.35 -7.53
C LEU A 201 -22.52 13.28 -6.63
N LYS A 202 -22.73 12.12 -6.01
CA LYS A 202 -23.80 11.86 -5.03
C LYS A 202 -23.21 11.83 -3.63
N ASP A 203 -24.04 12.16 -2.64
CA ASP A 203 -23.68 12.02 -1.23
C ASP A 203 -23.16 10.60 -0.94
N ASN A 204 -22.07 10.54 -0.18
CA ASN A 204 -21.29 9.36 0.20
C ASN A 204 -20.47 8.72 -0.93
N ASN A 205 -20.36 9.36 -2.10
CA ASN A 205 -19.38 8.94 -3.09
C ASN A 205 -17.97 9.11 -2.54
N VAL A 206 -17.15 8.07 -2.75
CA VAL A 206 -15.73 8.06 -2.41
C VAL A 206 -14.91 8.03 -3.69
N LEU A 207 -14.15 9.08 -3.90
CA LEU A 207 -13.17 9.20 -4.96
C LEU A 207 -11.82 8.72 -4.44
N ILE A 208 -11.20 7.78 -5.15
CA ILE A 208 -9.89 7.22 -4.81
C ILE A 208 -8.93 7.45 -5.97
N PHE A 209 -7.74 7.97 -5.69
CA PHE A 209 -6.65 8.01 -6.68
C PHE A 209 -5.31 7.89 -5.98
N GLY A 210 -4.53 6.88 -6.37
CA GLY A 210 -3.35 6.48 -5.61
C GLY A 210 -3.74 6.09 -4.18
N ASN A 211 -3.06 6.67 -3.19
CA ASN A 211 -3.37 6.49 -1.77
C ASN A 211 -4.32 7.57 -1.20
N ILE A 212 -4.78 8.52 -2.03
CA ILE A 212 -5.66 9.61 -1.61
C ILE A 212 -7.11 9.13 -1.66
N LYS A 213 -7.85 9.38 -0.58
CA LYS A 213 -9.28 9.07 -0.46
C LYS A 213 -10.04 10.35 -0.16
N MET A 214 -11.10 10.59 -0.91
CA MET A 214 -11.93 11.78 -0.79
C MET A 214 -13.40 11.40 -0.78
N ILE A 215 -14.13 11.87 0.20
CA ILE A 215 -15.52 11.54 0.46
C ILE A 215 -16.33 12.80 0.26
N TYR A 216 -17.37 12.73 -0.56
CA TYR A 216 -18.34 13.80 -0.67
C TYR A 216 -19.54 13.50 0.20
N ILE A 217 -19.91 14.40 1.11
CA ILE A 217 -21.10 14.27 1.95
C ILE A 217 -21.73 15.63 2.23
N SER A 218 -22.99 15.81 1.84
CA SER A 218 -23.81 16.98 2.17
C SER A 218 -23.12 18.32 1.85
N GLY A 219 -22.43 18.40 0.72
CA GLY A 219 -21.72 19.60 0.28
C GLY A 219 -20.29 19.75 0.81
N LEU A 220 -19.83 18.85 1.67
CA LEU A 220 -18.46 18.79 2.16
C LEU A 220 -17.65 17.78 1.34
N LEU A 221 -16.39 18.10 1.07
CA LEU A 221 -15.35 17.12 0.72
C LEU A 221 -14.47 16.88 1.93
N ILE A 222 -14.38 15.63 2.34
CA ILE A 222 -13.53 15.17 3.44
C ILE A 222 -12.48 14.25 2.83
N TYR A 223 -11.21 14.57 2.97
CA TYR A 223 -10.17 13.79 2.30
C TYR A 223 -8.96 13.55 3.18
N LEU A 224 -8.25 12.49 2.81
CA LEU A 224 -7.01 12.08 3.39
C LEU A 224 -5.98 11.91 2.27
N ALA A 225 -4.85 12.58 2.41
CA ALA A 225 -3.65 12.36 1.61
C ALA A 225 -2.57 11.74 2.52
N PRO A 226 -2.47 10.40 2.60
CA PRO A 226 -1.58 9.76 3.55
C PRO A 226 -0.12 10.06 3.23
N ASN A 227 0.63 10.45 4.26
CA ASN A 227 2.08 10.49 4.23
C ASN A 227 2.64 9.14 4.70
N SER A 228 2.36 8.06 3.96
CA SER A 228 2.86 6.70 4.23
C SER A 228 3.26 5.97 2.94
N GLY A 229 4.11 4.94 3.07
CA GLY A 229 4.34 3.98 2.00
C GLY A 229 3.11 3.10 1.74
N GLU A 230 3.19 2.24 0.72
CA GLU A 230 2.12 1.27 0.44
C GLU A 230 2.30 0.00 1.25
N ARG A 231 1.18 -0.61 1.64
CA ARG A 231 1.12 -1.97 2.20
C ARG A 231 1.06 -2.97 1.06
N LEU A 232 1.85 -4.04 1.14
CA LEU A 232 1.86 -5.11 0.14
C LEU A 232 1.52 -6.43 0.81
N THR A 233 0.45 -7.08 0.35
CA THR A 233 0.00 -8.37 0.89
C THR A 233 0.07 -9.43 -0.20
N ILE A 234 0.59 -10.61 0.15
CA ILE A 234 0.79 -11.72 -0.77
C ILE A 234 0.09 -12.94 -0.20
N HIS A 235 -0.77 -13.54 -1.02
CA HIS A 235 -1.59 -14.69 -0.64
C HIS A 235 -1.31 -15.89 -1.53
N GLU A 236 -0.91 -17.01 -0.93
CA GLU A 236 -0.75 -18.32 -1.58
C GLU A 236 0.05 -18.26 -2.89
N LEU A 237 1.08 -17.41 -2.95
CA LEU A 237 1.79 -17.12 -4.17
C LEU A 237 2.56 -18.35 -4.65
N CYS A 238 2.19 -18.82 -5.85
CA CYS A 238 2.81 -19.97 -6.48
C CYS A 238 3.32 -19.64 -7.88
N ARG A 239 4.46 -20.24 -8.23
CA ARG A 239 5.03 -20.18 -9.56
C ARG A 239 5.60 -21.53 -9.94
N THR A 240 5.06 -22.12 -11.00
CA THR A 240 5.55 -23.35 -11.61
C THR A 240 5.96 -23.06 -13.05
N VAL A 241 7.13 -23.56 -13.44
CA VAL A 241 7.67 -23.42 -14.80
C VAL A 241 7.87 -24.79 -15.43
N GLN A 242 7.74 -24.86 -16.76
CA GLN A 242 8.09 -26.06 -17.52
C GLN A 242 9.57 -26.05 -17.84
N VAL A 243 10.30 -27.06 -17.37
CA VAL A 243 11.71 -27.29 -17.69
C VAL A 243 11.80 -28.51 -18.61
N ARG A 244 12.75 -28.48 -19.56
CA ARG A 244 13.09 -29.64 -20.37
C ARG A 244 14.10 -30.47 -19.58
N ASP A 245 13.78 -31.73 -19.35
CA ASP A 245 14.75 -32.70 -18.85
C ASP A 245 15.59 -33.21 -20.02
N HIS A 246 16.76 -33.78 -19.75
CA HIS A 246 17.78 -34.20 -20.74
C HIS A 246 17.33 -35.23 -21.79
N GLY A 247 16.03 -35.58 -21.85
CA GLY A 247 15.36 -36.14 -23.02
C GLY A 247 13.92 -35.65 -23.09
N LEU A 248 13.54 -35.00 -24.20
CA LEU A 248 12.22 -34.61 -24.78
C LEU A 248 10.95 -34.39 -23.92
N GLN A 249 10.85 -34.84 -22.67
CA GLN A 249 9.72 -34.65 -21.78
C GLN A 249 9.84 -33.33 -21.01
N LYS A 250 8.72 -32.59 -20.98
CA LYS A 250 8.58 -31.39 -20.17
C LYS A 250 8.19 -31.78 -18.75
N LYS A 251 8.93 -31.32 -17.75
CA LYS A 251 8.62 -31.50 -16.33
C LYS A 251 8.24 -30.15 -15.73
N ASN A 252 7.21 -30.16 -14.89
CA ASN A 252 6.85 -28.99 -14.08
C ASN A 252 7.81 -28.89 -12.89
N LYS A 253 8.44 -27.72 -12.73
CA LYS A 253 9.27 -27.38 -11.57
C LYS A 253 8.61 -26.24 -10.82
N VAL A 254 8.29 -26.48 -9.56
CA VAL A 254 7.83 -25.45 -8.63
C VAL A 254 9.03 -24.56 -8.28
N ILE A 255 8.88 -23.27 -8.50
CA ILE A 255 9.87 -22.25 -8.16
C ILE A 255 9.47 -21.50 -6.89
N LEU A 256 8.17 -21.26 -6.70
CA LEU A 256 7.58 -20.65 -5.51
C LEU A 256 6.39 -21.49 -5.05
N ASP A 257 6.32 -21.77 -3.75
CA ASP A 257 5.41 -22.75 -3.14
C ASP A 257 4.58 -22.11 -2.03
N HIS A 258 3.42 -21.57 -2.42
CA HIS A 258 2.39 -20.99 -1.56
C HIS A 258 2.97 -20.04 -0.51
N ILE A 259 3.68 -19.00 -0.98
CA ILE A 259 4.22 -17.95 -0.11
C ILE A 259 3.08 -17.04 0.32
N ASN A 260 2.98 -16.83 1.63
CA ASN A 260 2.18 -15.77 2.23
C ASN A 260 3.11 -14.83 2.96
N VAL A 261 2.94 -13.52 2.80
CA VAL A 261 3.70 -12.51 3.53
C VAL A 261 2.98 -11.17 3.40
N GLU A 262 3.10 -10.34 4.44
CA GLU A 262 2.56 -8.99 4.44
C GLU A 262 3.69 -8.01 4.78
N PHE A 263 3.95 -7.05 3.90
CA PHE A 263 4.88 -5.94 4.15
C PHE A 263 4.08 -4.71 4.53
N THR A 264 4.34 -4.17 5.72
CA THR A 264 3.62 -2.98 6.20
C THR A 264 4.23 -1.70 5.64
N SER A 265 3.44 -0.63 5.62
CA SER A 265 3.82 0.65 5.05
C SER A 265 5.06 1.25 5.73
N SER A 266 5.92 1.89 4.92
CA SER A 266 7.08 2.65 5.41
C SER A 266 8.17 1.80 6.11
N GLU A 267 8.23 0.50 5.86
CA GLU A 267 9.28 -0.39 6.38
C GLU A 267 10.40 -0.65 5.37
N LEU A 268 11.60 -0.92 5.89
CA LEU A 268 12.74 -1.47 5.18
C LEU A 268 12.87 -2.97 5.48
N VAL A 269 12.63 -3.81 4.48
CA VAL A 269 12.59 -5.27 4.61
C VAL A 269 13.64 -5.94 3.76
N ALA A 270 14.39 -6.88 4.33
CA ALA A 270 15.35 -7.71 3.59
C ALA A 270 14.73 -9.05 3.20
N ILE A 271 14.93 -9.48 1.95
CA ILE A 271 14.68 -10.84 1.49
C ILE A 271 16.01 -11.60 1.49
N LEU A 272 16.07 -12.64 2.32
CA LEU A 272 17.23 -13.50 2.52
C LEU A 272 16.96 -14.91 1.99
N GLY A 273 18.04 -15.65 1.73
CA GLY A 273 17.99 -17.03 1.25
C GLY A 273 19.13 -17.36 0.30
N THR A 274 19.44 -18.64 0.13
CA THR A 274 20.55 -19.07 -0.71
C THR A 274 20.30 -18.80 -2.20
N SER A 275 21.37 -18.90 -3.00
CA SER A 275 21.25 -18.76 -4.46
C SER A 275 20.32 -19.83 -5.00
N GLY A 276 19.40 -19.44 -5.91
CA GLY A 276 18.40 -20.35 -6.45
C GLY A 276 17.20 -20.65 -5.54
N ALA A 277 17.09 -20.03 -4.35
CA ALA A 277 15.93 -20.20 -3.47
C ALA A 277 14.62 -19.62 -4.05
N GLY A 278 14.71 -18.77 -5.09
CA GLY A 278 13.55 -18.17 -5.76
C GLY A 278 13.32 -16.68 -5.47
N LYS A 279 14.24 -15.99 -4.79
CA LYS A 279 14.10 -14.56 -4.40
C LYS A 279 13.78 -13.61 -5.55
N SER A 280 14.58 -13.63 -6.63
CA SER A 280 14.32 -12.77 -7.80
C SER A 280 13.03 -13.18 -8.53
N THR A 281 12.70 -14.47 -8.60
CA THR A 281 11.41 -14.93 -9.16
C THR A 281 10.23 -14.45 -8.32
N PHE A 282 10.36 -14.46 -6.99
CA PHE A 282 9.37 -13.92 -6.07
C PHE A 282 9.13 -12.43 -6.35
N VAL A 283 10.19 -11.62 -6.39
CA VAL A 283 10.06 -10.19 -6.72
C VAL A 283 9.45 -9.98 -8.11
N ASN A 284 9.91 -10.70 -9.13
CA ASN A 284 9.36 -10.61 -10.49
C ASN A 284 7.87 -10.95 -10.56
N CYS A 285 7.42 -11.93 -9.78
CA CYS A 285 6.01 -12.28 -9.66
C CYS A 285 5.21 -11.17 -8.99
N VAL A 286 5.73 -10.63 -7.89
CA VAL A 286 5.10 -9.56 -7.10
C VAL A 286 4.96 -8.26 -7.89
N ILE A 287 5.97 -7.87 -8.67
CA ILE A 287 5.93 -6.66 -9.51
C ILE A 287 5.23 -6.86 -10.86
N GLY A 288 4.73 -8.08 -11.14
CA GLY A 288 3.99 -8.40 -12.36
C GLY A 288 4.84 -8.50 -13.63
N TYR A 289 6.14 -8.81 -13.51
CA TYR A 289 7.02 -9.18 -14.62
C TYR A 289 6.90 -10.67 -14.97
N GLU A 290 6.59 -11.51 -13.99
CA GLU A 290 6.24 -12.91 -14.19
C GLU A 290 4.80 -13.20 -13.79
N LYS A 291 4.15 -14.10 -14.53
CA LYS A 291 2.78 -14.55 -14.22
C LYS A 291 2.78 -15.56 -13.08
N LEU A 292 1.88 -15.37 -12.14
CA LEU A 292 1.58 -16.36 -11.11
C LEU A 292 0.97 -17.63 -11.73
N THR A 293 1.22 -18.77 -11.10
CA THR A 293 0.45 -20.01 -11.36
C THR A 293 -0.84 -20.01 -10.55
N SER A 294 -0.77 -19.54 -9.29
CA SER A 294 -1.91 -19.31 -8.40
C SER A 294 -1.51 -18.31 -7.31
N GLY A 295 -2.49 -17.86 -6.53
CA GLY A 295 -2.33 -16.84 -5.49
C GLY A 295 -2.65 -15.43 -6.00
N SER A 296 -2.54 -14.45 -5.11
CA SER A 296 -2.78 -13.03 -5.41
C SER A 296 -1.74 -12.13 -4.74
N VAL A 297 -1.59 -10.94 -5.31
CA VAL A 297 -0.79 -9.84 -4.77
C VAL A 297 -1.73 -8.66 -4.62
N GLU A 298 -1.77 -8.06 -3.45
CA GLU A 298 -2.66 -6.95 -3.11
C GLU A 298 -1.82 -5.74 -2.65
N ILE A 299 -2.05 -4.57 -3.24
CA ILE A 299 -1.47 -3.29 -2.78
C ILE A 299 -2.58 -2.54 -2.06
N ASN A 300 -2.37 -2.24 -0.78
CA ASN A 300 -3.42 -1.74 0.12
C ASN A 300 -4.71 -2.56 -0.01
N GLY A 301 -4.64 -3.90 -0.02
CA GLY A 301 -5.83 -4.75 -0.12
C GLY A 301 -6.59 -4.70 -1.46
N GLN A 302 -6.11 -3.95 -2.45
CA GLN A 302 -6.62 -3.99 -3.82
C GLN A 302 -5.79 -4.97 -4.65
N ASP A 303 -6.47 -5.85 -5.40
CA ASP A 303 -5.81 -6.85 -6.23
C ASP A 303 -4.95 -6.15 -7.29
N PHE A 304 -3.64 -6.38 -7.24
CA PHE A 304 -2.70 -5.80 -8.18
C PHE A 304 -2.86 -6.49 -9.53
N ASN A 305 -3.44 -5.79 -10.52
CA ASN A 305 -3.54 -6.28 -11.89
C ASN A 305 -2.53 -5.56 -12.80
N SER A 306 -1.54 -6.34 -13.23
CA SER A 306 -0.24 -5.95 -13.80
C SER A 306 -0.20 -4.96 -14.99
N SER A 307 -1.30 -4.50 -15.57
CA SER A 307 -1.27 -3.64 -16.77
C SER A 307 -1.40 -2.14 -16.48
N ALA A 308 -2.21 -1.72 -15.50
CA ALA A 308 -2.48 -0.30 -15.23
C ALA A 308 -1.64 0.29 -14.09
N GLU A 309 -1.21 -0.54 -13.14
CA GLU A 309 -0.68 -0.12 -11.84
C GLU A 309 0.84 -0.26 -11.70
N LYS A 310 1.55 -0.68 -12.75
CA LYS A 310 3.02 -0.85 -12.73
C LYS A 310 3.79 0.42 -12.34
N ASN A 311 3.20 1.59 -12.57
CA ASN A 311 3.83 2.86 -12.21
C ASN A 311 3.87 3.11 -10.69
N LEU A 312 3.10 2.35 -9.90
CA LEU A 312 3.10 2.44 -8.43
C LEU A 312 4.36 1.81 -7.81
N ILE A 313 5.02 0.90 -8.54
CA ILE A 313 6.17 0.14 -8.07
C ILE A 313 7.45 0.63 -8.75
N GLY A 314 8.46 0.98 -7.95
CA GLY A 314 9.83 1.14 -8.43
C GLY A 314 10.58 -0.18 -8.35
N TYR A 315 11.43 -0.48 -9.35
CA TYR A 315 12.28 -1.68 -9.33
C TYR A 315 13.70 -1.35 -9.77
N VAL A 316 14.66 -1.53 -8.86
CA VAL A 316 16.09 -1.38 -9.13
C VAL A 316 16.68 -2.77 -9.33
N PRO A 317 17.00 -3.19 -10.57
CA PRO A 317 17.62 -4.48 -10.80
C PRO A 317 19.06 -4.54 -10.28
N GLN A 318 19.60 -5.76 -10.19
CA GLN A 318 20.99 -6.02 -9.78
C GLN A 318 21.98 -5.30 -10.71
N MET A 319 21.80 -5.44 -12.03
CA MET A 319 22.64 -4.76 -13.03
C MET A 319 22.22 -3.31 -13.24
N ASP A 320 23.18 -2.38 -13.19
CA ASP A 320 22.94 -0.97 -13.50
C ASP A 320 22.58 -0.80 -14.99
N LEU A 321 21.36 -0.32 -15.28
CA LEU A 321 20.88 -0.11 -16.65
C LEU A 321 21.24 1.28 -17.22
N ILE A 322 21.94 2.11 -16.45
CA ILE A 322 22.20 3.51 -16.78
C ILE A 322 23.30 3.65 -17.84
N ARG A 323 23.13 4.60 -18.77
CA ARG A 323 24.09 4.88 -19.85
C ARG A 323 25.38 5.55 -19.30
N PRO A 324 26.57 4.96 -19.52
CA PRO A 324 27.81 5.41 -18.88
C PRO A 324 28.32 6.79 -19.35
N ASN A 325 27.96 7.20 -20.58
CA ASN A 325 28.47 8.41 -21.20
C ASN A 325 27.62 9.67 -20.94
N LEU A 326 26.43 9.50 -20.36
CA LEU A 326 25.57 10.62 -19.96
C LEU A 326 26.01 11.14 -18.59
N THR A 327 25.69 12.42 -18.31
CA THR A 327 25.82 12.97 -16.96
C THR A 327 24.71 12.44 -16.07
N VAL A 328 24.91 12.49 -14.75
CA VAL A 328 23.85 12.18 -13.77
C VAL A 328 22.59 12.98 -14.11
N MET A 329 22.73 14.28 -14.33
CA MET A 329 21.58 15.12 -14.61
C MET A 329 20.86 14.74 -15.91
N LYS A 330 21.59 14.57 -17.02
CA LYS A 330 20.97 14.20 -18.31
C LYS A 330 20.26 12.86 -18.24
N THR A 331 20.84 11.90 -17.53
CA THR A 331 20.22 10.58 -17.30
C THR A 331 18.87 10.73 -16.62
N LEU A 332 18.84 11.43 -15.49
CA LEU A 332 17.62 11.61 -14.71
C LEU A 332 16.59 12.49 -15.43
N GLU A 333 17.03 13.46 -16.25
CA GLU A 333 16.14 14.22 -17.12
C GLU A 333 15.41 13.35 -18.14
N TYR A 334 16.12 12.40 -18.78
CA TYR A 334 15.48 11.48 -19.72
C TYR A 334 14.47 10.58 -19.02
N VAL A 335 14.82 10.03 -17.86
CA VAL A 335 13.90 9.21 -17.06
C VAL A 335 12.66 10.03 -16.68
N ALA A 336 12.85 11.27 -16.21
CA ALA A 336 11.75 12.15 -15.85
C ALA A 336 10.84 12.48 -17.04
N LYS A 337 11.40 12.75 -18.22
CA LYS A 337 10.60 12.99 -19.44
C LYS A 337 9.73 11.79 -19.85
N LEU A 338 10.20 10.57 -19.59
CA LEU A 338 9.48 9.35 -19.95
C LEU A 338 8.43 8.96 -18.91
N ARG A 339 8.75 9.08 -17.62
CA ARG A 339 7.94 8.52 -16.55
C ARG A 339 6.99 9.51 -15.89
N LEU A 340 7.33 10.81 -15.85
CA LEU A 340 6.44 11.82 -15.27
C LEU A 340 5.24 12.12 -16.18
N ASN A 341 4.27 12.82 -15.63
CA ASN A 341 3.13 13.34 -16.39
C ASN A 341 3.61 14.41 -17.39
N SER A 342 2.92 14.54 -18.52
CA SER A 342 3.29 15.46 -19.60
C SER A 342 3.12 16.93 -19.23
N ASP A 343 2.32 17.21 -18.19
CA ASP A 343 2.10 18.54 -17.62
C ASP A 343 3.24 19.00 -16.70
N VAL A 344 4.21 18.14 -16.36
CA VAL A 344 5.35 18.52 -15.51
C VAL A 344 6.29 19.48 -16.25
N THR A 345 6.44 20.68 -15.70
CA THR A 345 7.31 21.73 -16.23
C THR A 345 8.80 21.38 -16.11
N GLN A 346 9.65 22.08 -16.85
CA GLN A 346 11.11 21.89 -16.74
C GLN A 346 11.64 22.22 -15.34
N GLN A 347 11.12 23.26 -14.70
CA GLN A 347 11.53 23.65 -13.35
C GLN A 347 11.10 22.62 -12.30
N GLU A 348 9.85 22.13 -12.36
CA GLU A 348 9.38 21.07 -11.46
C GLU A 348 10.19 19.78 -11.64
N ARG A 349 10.46 19.41 -12.89
CA ARG A 349 11.30 18.26 -13.22
C ARG A 349 12.70 18.40 -12.63
N ARG A 350 13.32 19.58 -12.80
CA ARG A 350 14.65 19.89 -12.22
C ARG A 350 14.59 19.75 -10.70
N ARG A 351 13.61 20.36 -10.04
CA ARG A 351 13.40 20.28 -8.59
C ARG A 351 13.27 18.83 -8.11
N LYS A 352 12.44 18.00 -8.77
CA LYS A 352 12.27 16.58 -8.41
C LYS A 352 13.56 15.79 -8.54
N ILE A 353 14.34 16.03 -9.59
CA ILE A 353 15.63 15.37 -9.77
C ILE A 353 16.60 15.75 -8.64
N GLU A 354 16.69 17.04 -8.32
CA GLU A 354 17.55 17.50 -7.21
C GLU A 354 17.11 16.92 -5.86
N GLU A 355 15.81 16.84 -5.61
CA GLU A 355 15.22 16.22 -4.43
C GLU A 355 15.63 14.74 -4.33
N CYS A 356 15.47 13.95 -5.39
CA CYS A 356 15.86 12.53 -5.41
C CYS A 356 17.37 12.34 -5.18
N LEU A 357 18.20 13.21 -5.75
CA LEU A 357 19.65 13.17 -5.55
C LEU A 357 20.04 13.49 -4.09
N LYS A 358 19.36 14.46 -3.47
CA LYS A 358 19.55 14.81 -2.06
C LYS A 358 19.13 13.70 -1.11
N MET A 359 18.00 13.03 -1.38
CA MET A 359 17.53 11.88 -0.57
C MET A 359 18.56 10.74 -0.51
N LEU A 360 19.41 10.61 -1.53
CA LEU A 360 20.44 9.57 -1.65
C LEU A 360 21.85 10.10 -1.36
N ASP A 361 21.96 11.29 -0.75
CA ASP A 361 23.21 11.95 -0.38
C ASP A 361 24.19 12.12 -1.57
N ILE A 362 23.67 12.35 -2.79
CA ILE A 362 24.48 12.68 -3.97
C ILE A 362 24.66 14.20 -4.07
N GLY A 363 25.85 14.68 -3.72
CA GLY A 363 26.18 16.10 -3.68
C GLY A 363 26.18 16.79 -5.06
N PRO A 364 25.91 18.11 -5.12
CA PRO A 364 25.83 18.88 -6.37
C PRO A 364 27.06 18.78 -7.29
N ALA A 365 28.25 18.61 -6.71
CA ALA A 365 29.50 18.45 -7.46
C ALA A 365 29.49 17.25 -8.41
N LYS A 366 28.66 16.22 -8.15
CA LYS A 366 28.55 15.00 -8.95
C LYS A 366 27.48 15.07 -10.03
N TRP A 367 26.60 16.07 -9.99
CA TRP A 367 25.41 16.11 -10.87
C TRP A 367 25.76 16.28 -12.35
N GLN A 368 26.92 16.88 -12.65
CA GLN A 368 27.43 17.04 -14.01
C GLN A 368 28.52 16.02 -14.39
N SER A 369 28.95 15.17 -13.45
CA SER A 369 29.87 14.07 -13.75
C SER A 369 29.19 13.04 -14.65
N ARG A 370 29.96 12.41 -15.53
CA ARG A 370 29.47 11.27 -16.30
C ARG A 370 29.29 10.06 -15.40
N ILE A 371 28.32 9.20 -15.72
CA ILE A 371 28.03 8.00 -14.92
C ILE A 371 29.26 7.08 -14.80
N ARG A 372 30.09 7.00 -15.83
CA ARG A 372 31.37 6.25 -15.81
C ARG A 372 32.43 6.81 -14.86
N GLU A 373 32.32 8.08 -14.47
CA GLU A 373 33.25 8.76 -13.58
C GLU A 373 32.84 8.58 -12.10
N LEU A 374 31.68 7.98 -11.84
CA LEU A 374 31.18 7.68 -10.50
C LEU A 374 31.79 6.39 -9.94
N SER A 375 32.00 6.39 -8.62
CA SER A 375 32.24 5.16 -7.85
C SER A 375 31.06 4.19 -7.97
N GLY A 376 31.27 2.91 -7.63
CA GLY A 376 30.21 1.90 -7.65
C GLY A 376 29.00 2.29 -6.81
N GLY A 377 29.24 2.79 -5.58
CA GLY A 377 28.15 3.22 -4.70
C GLY A 377 27.40 4.44 -5.19
N GLU A 378 28.10 5.45 -5.73
CA GLU A 378 27.47 6.62 -6.33
C GLU A 378 26.61 6.22 -7.55
N ARG A 379 27.12 5.33 -8.41
CA ARG A 379 26.37 4.83 -9.56
C ARG A 379 25.11 4.07 -9.14
N LYS A 380 25.19 3.21 -8.12
CA LYS A 380 24.01 2.51 -7.59
C LYS A 380 22.98 3.50 -7.04
N ARG A 381 23.41 4.51 -6.28
CA ARG A 381 22.53 5.58 -5.79
C ARG A 381 21.86 6.32 -6.94
N VAL A 382 22.55 6.60 -8.05
CA VAL A 382 21.89 7.19 -9.23
C VAL A 382 20.85 6.22 -9.84
N SER A 383 21.10 4.91 -9.83
CA SER A 383 20.11 3.91 -10.27
C SER A 383 18.87 3.86 -9.38
N ILE A 384 19.04 4.07 -8.07
CA ILE A 384 17.92 4.19 -7.14
C ILE A 384 17.20 5.52 -7.39
N ALA A 385 17.95 6.61 -7.59
CA ALA A 385 17.40 7.93 -7.89
C ALA A 385 16.50 7.92 -9.13
N SER A 386 16.88 7.19 -10.19
CA SER A 386 16.05 7.09 -11.39
C SER A 386 14.70 6.41 -11.14
N GLU A 387 14.65 5.43 -10.25
CA GLU A 387 13.40 4.78 -9.85
C GLU A 387 12.56 5.64 -8.92
N LEU A 388 13.16 6.57 -8.16
CA LEU A 388 12.45 7.48 -7.26
C LEU A 388 11.78 8.67 -7.98
N ILE A 389 12.16 8.97 -9.23
CA ILE A 389 11.63 10.12 -9.97
C ILE A 389 10.09 10.15 -10.05
N PRO A 390 9.40 9.04 -10.41
CA PRO A 390 7.94 8.99 -10.45
C PRO A 390 7.27 9.02 -9.07
N ASP A 391 8.06 9.12 -8.01
CA ASP A 391 7.65 9.03 -6.61
C ASP A 391 6.95 7.72 -6.22
N PRO A 392 7.42 6.53 -6.62
CA PRO A 392 6.80 5.28 -6.20
C PRO A 392 6.81 5.17 -4.68
N LYS A 393 5.72 4.69 -4.09
CA LYS A 393 5.58 4.48 -2.64
C LYS A 393 6.02 3.07 -2.21
N LEU A 394 6.18 2.15 -3.17
CA LEU A 394 6.70 0.81 -3.00
C LEU A 394 7.93 0.62 -3.91
N LEU A 395 9.07 0.22 -3.35
CA LEU A 395 10.33 0.09 -4.07
C LEU A 395 10.98 -1.27 -3.81
N PHE A 396 11.31 -1.98 -4.87
CA PHE A 396 12.09 -3.22 -4.83
C PHE A 396 13.52 -2.96 -5.29
N LEU A 397 14.50 -3.50 -4.57
CA LEU A 397 15.91 -3.42 -4.92
C LEU A 397 16.50 -4.82 -4.95
N ASP A 398 17.00 -5.25 -6.11
CA ASP A 398 17.70 -6.53 -6.24
C ASP A 398 19.20 -6.31 -6.04
N GLU A 399 19.74 -6.83 -4.94
CA GLU A 399 21.14 -6.76 -4.53
C GLU A 399 21.79 -5.37 -4.69
N PRO A 400 21.24 -4.31 -4.06
CA PRO A 400 21.76 -2.96 -4.25
C PRO A 400 23.15 -2.74 -3.64
N THR A 401 23.60 -3.62 -2.75
CA THR A 401 24.90 -3.52 -2.08
C THR A 401 25.99 -4.38 -2.72
N SER A 402 25.66 -5.14 -3.77
CA SER A 402 26.62 -6.06 -4.41
C SER A 402 27.80 -5.30 -5.03
N GLY A 403 29.01 -5.78 -4.74
CA GLY A 403 30.26 -5.19 -5.24
C GLY A 403 30.68 -3.87 -4.57
N LEU A 404 30.01 -3.43 -3.49
CA LEU A 404 30.40 -2.26 -2.71
C LEU A 404 31.37 -2.64 -1.59
N ASP A 405 32.26 -1.72 -1.22
CA ASP A 405 33.05 -1.86 -0.01
C ASP A 405 32.18 -1.72 1.26
N PRO A 406 32.60 -2.25 2.41
CA PRO A 406 31.76 -2.28 3.62
C PRO A 406 31.28 -0.91 4.11
N ARG A 407 32.10 0.15 3.93
CA ARG A 407 31.72 1.50 4.34
C ARG A 407 30.62 2.05 3.43
N THR A 408 30.79 1.90 2.12
CA THR A 408 29.81 2.36 1.13
C THR A 408 28.50 1.58 1.22
N GLU A 409 28.57 0.27 1.46
CA GLU A 409 27.42 -0.59 1.74
C GLU A 409 26.61 -0.06 2.94
N LYS A 410 27.25 0.17 4.08
CA LYS A 410 26.60 0.69 5.29
C LYS A 410 25.92 2.04 5.02
N LEU A 411 26.60 2.96 4.34
CA LEU A 411 26.04 4.27 4.01
C LEU A 411 24.84 4.16 3.05
N LEU A 412 24.82 3.17 2.15
CA LEU A 412 23.68 2.92 1.28
C LEU A 412 22.49 2.39 2.08
N VAL A 413 22.69 1.41 2.96
CA VAL A 413 21.62 0.85 3.81
C VAL A 413 21.00 1.94 4.69
N LEU A 414 21.80 2.82 5.28
CA LEU A 414 21.30 3.98 6.04
C LEU A 414 20.48 4.95 5.17
N ALA A 415 20.86 5.17 3.92
CA ALA A 415 20.06 5.97 3.00
C ALA A 415 18.72 5.29 2.67
N LEU A 416 18.69 3.97 2.49
CA LEU A 416 17.45 3.21 2.29
C LEU A 416 16.54 3.27 3.52
N GLN A 417 17.10 3.21 4.73
CA GLN A 417 16.34 3.37 5.97
C GLN A 417 15.73 4.77 6.09
N LYS A 418 16.48 5.83 5.75
CA LYS A 418 15.93 7.19 5.67
C LYS A 418 14.79 7.29 4.65
N LEU A 419 14.94 6.66 3.48
CA LEU A 419 13.84 6.61 2.49
C LEU A 419 12.59 5.97 3.08
N ALA A 420 12.75 4.89 3.84
CA ALA A 420 11.62 4.21 4.47
C ALA A 420 10.92 5.11 5.50
N HIS A 421 11.67 5.55 6.50
CA HIS A 421 11.12 6.16 7.71
C HIS A 421 10.85 7.66 7.59
N GLN A 422 11.62 8.39 6.76
CA GLN A 422 11.50 9.85 6.63
C GLN A 422 10.80 10.28 5.33
N HIS A 423 10.90 9.46 4.29
CA HIS A 423 10.26 9.74 3.00
C HIS A 423 9.05 8.85 2.70
N ASN A 424 8.61 8.08 3.71
CA ASN A 424 7.36 7.31 3.69
C ASN A 424 7.29 6.36 2.49
N LYS A 425 8.30 5.50 2.38
CA LYS A 425 8.44 4.52 1.29
C LYS A 425 8.50 3.12 1.88
N THR A 426 7.85 2.16 1.25
CA THR A 426 8.02 0.75 1.61
C THR A 426 9.13 0.17 0.73
N LEU A 427 10.21 -0.31 1.33
CA LEU A 427 11.38 -0.82 0.63
C LEU A 427 11.56 -2.32 0.88
N ILE A 428 11.67 -3.09 -0.20
CA ILE A 428 12.00 -4.51 -0.15
C ILE A 428 13.33 -4.74 -0.89
N VAL A 429 14.31 -5.25 -0.16
CA VAL A 429 15.69 -5.42 -0.65
C VAL A 429 16.03 -6.91 -0.69
N ILE A 430 16.32 -7.45 -1.87
CA ILE A 430 16.99 -8.75 -1.96
C ILE A 430 18.46 -8.52 -1.60
N THR A 431 18.97 -9.29 -0.64
CA THR A 431 20.38 -9.26 -0.30
C THR A 431 20.91 -10.62 0.12
N HIS A 432 22.19 -10.82 -0.14
CA HIS A 432 22.95 -12.01 0.26
C HIS A 432 23.90 -11.74 1.43
N THR A 433 24.00 -10.48 1.86
CA THR A 433 24.83 -10.06 3.00
C THR A 433 23.99 -10.00 4.28
N LEU A 434 24.59 -10.43 5.39
CA LEU A 434 24.04 -10.20 6.74
C LEU A 434 24.67 -8.97 7.40
N LYS A 435 25.58 -8.28 6.72
CA LYS A 435 26.17 -7.03 7.24
C LYS A 435 25.11 -5.94 7.25
N ASN A 436 25.03 -5.21 8.35
CA ASN A 436 24.05 -4.14 8.56
C ASN A 436 22.58 -4.65 8.59
N ILE A 437 22.37 -5.95 8.83
CA ILE A 437 21.03 -6.55 8.87
C ILE A 437 20.17 -5.98 10.02
N GLU A 438 20.83 -5.45 11.05
CA GLU A 438 20.21 -4.76 12.17
C GLU A 438 19.58 -3.41 11.80
N GLN A 439 19.87 -2.88 10.61
CA GLN A 439 19.24 -1.66 10.09
C GLN A 439 17.88 -1.93 9.42
N PHE A 440 17.57 -3.20 9.14
CA PHE A 440 16.30 -3.61 8.55
C PHE A 440 15.24 -3.81 9.64
N ASP A 441 14.02 -3.36 9.35
CA ASP A 441 12.89 -3.50 10.26
C ASP A 441 12.46 -4.98 10.35
N LYS A 442 12.40 -5.66 9.20
CA LYS A 442 11.98 -7.06 9.08
C LYS A 442 12.79 -7.83 8.05
N LEU A 443 12.80 -9.16 8.19
CA LEU A 443 13.48 -10.12 7.32
C LEU A 443 12.47 -11.14 6.80
N LEU A 444 12.41 -11.37 5.50
CA LEU A 444 11.75 -12.50 4.87
C LEU A 444 12.81 -13.54 4.49
N PHE A 445 12.80 -14.71 5.10
CA PHE A 445 13.71 -15.79 4.76
C PHE A 445 13.03 -16.77 3.78
N ILE A 446 13.53 -16.87 2.55
CA ILE A 446 13.05 -17.80 1.53
C ILE A 446 14.03 -18.97 1.42
N GLY A 447 13.56 -20.18 1.74
CA GLY A 447 14.33 -21.40 1.63
C GLY A 447 14.22 -22.07 0.25
N PRO A 448 15.04 -23.11 -0.02
CA PRO A 448 15.03 -23.84 -1.28
C PRO A 448 13.64 -24.34 -1.69
N GLY A 449 13.32 -24.21 -2.98
CA GLY A 449 11.98 -24.50 -3.52
C GLY A 449 10.98 -23.36 -3.32
N GLY A 450 11.45 -22.16 -2.98
CA GLY A 450 10.62 -20.96 -2.89
C GLY A 450 9.59 -21.02 -1.78
N ARG A 451 10.02 -21.42 -0.60
CA ARG A 451 9.17 -21.49 0.61
C ARG A 451 9.56 -20.39 1.58
N ALA A 452 8.60 -19.60 2.01
CA ALA A 452 8.79 -18.69 3.14
C ALA A 452 9.01 -19.52 4.42
N CYS A 453 10.13 -19.27 5.09
CA CYS A 453 10.57 -19.99 6.28
C CYS A 453 10.52 -19.12 7.53
N PHE A 454 10.49 -17.79 7.37
CA PHE A 454 10.39 -16.83 8.45
C PHE A 454 10.00 -15.46 7.91
N TYR A 455 9.24 -14.69 8.69
CA TYR A 455 9.03 -13.26 8.50
C TYR A 455 8.95 -12.56 9.86
N GLY A 456 9.74 -11.51 10.07
CA GLY A 456 9.75 -10.75 11.33
C GLY A 456 11.06 -9.99 11.57
N THR A 457 11.25 -9.43 12.76
CA THR A 457 12.46 -8.66 13.09
C THR A 457 13.72 -9.54 13.10
N PRO A 458 14.92 -8.96 12.92
CA PRO A 458 16.19 -9.69 13.04
C PRO A 458 16.33 -10.44 14.39
N GLU A 459 15.90 -9.83 15.49
CA GLU A 459 15.93 -10.45 16.82
C GLU A 459 15.00 -11.67 16.90
N ASN A 460 13.79 -11.57 16.34
CA ASN A 460 12.85 -12.70 16.30
C ASN A 460 13.36 -13.82 15.40
N ALA A 461 14.13 -13.51 14.36
CA ALA A 461 14.73 -14.50 13.49
C ALA A 461 15.74 -15.38 14.26
N LEU A 462 16.63 -14.77 15.05
CA LEU A 462 17.59 -15.48 15.91
C LEU A 462 16.88 -16.47 16.85
N LYS A 463 15.85 -15.99 17.55
CA LYS A 463 15.01 -16.80 18.45
C LYS A 463 14.23 -17.89 17.72
N PHE A 464 13.74 -17.61 16.51
CA PHE A 464 12.96 -18.57 15.72
C PHE A 464 13.83 -19.72 15.21
N PHE A 465 15.01 -19.40 14.68
CA PHE A 465 15.97 -20.39 14.18
C PHE A 465 16.80 -21.03 15.29
N ASP A 466 16.73 -20.52 16.51
CA ASP A 466 17.49 -20.96 17.68
C ASP A 466 19.01 -20.87 17.41
N VAL A 467 19.45 -19.66 17.04
CA VAL A 467 20.84 -19.36 16.66
C VAL A 467 21.29 -18.04 17.27
N GLU A 468 22.58 -17.90 17.54
CA GLU A 468 23.19 -16.64 17.98
C GLU A 468 23.58 -15.75 16.79
N ASP A 469 23.93 -16.35 15.65
CA ASP A 469 24.24 -15.68 14.39
C ASP A 469 23.27 -16.12 13.28
N LEU A 470 22.74 -15.15 12.52
CA LEU A 470 21.88 -15.40 11.38
C LEU A 470 22.58 -16.17 10.25
N VAL A 471 23.92 -16.19 10.20
CA VAL A 471 24.68 -17.02 9.27
C VAL A 471 24.29 -18.49 9.44
N ASP A 472 24.11 -18.96 10.68
CA ASP A 472 23.78 -20.36 10.98
C ASP A 472 22.35 -20.73 10.56
N ALA A 473 21.46 -19.73 10.45
CA ALA A 473 20.09 -19.96 9.98
C ALA A 473 20.06 -20.49 8.54
N TYR A 474 21.01 -20.10 7.68
CA TYR A 474 21.09 -20.60 6.30
C TYR A 474 21.26 -22.12 6.26
N GLY A 475 22.23 -22.65 7.01
CA GLY A 475 22.49 -24.09 7.06
C GLY A 475 21.32 -24.88 7.66
N LYS A 476 20.65 -24.32 8.67
CA LYS A 476 19.45 -24.94 9.27
C LYS A 476 18.29 -25.00 8.28
N VAL A 477 18.01 -23.90 7.58
CA VAL A 477 16.91 -23.81 6.60
C VAL A 477 17.16 -24.72 5.41
N GLU A 478 18.39 -24.80 4.89
CA GLU A 478 18.70 -25.69 3.75
C GLU A 478 18.45 -27.16 4.07
N ARG A 479 18.80 -27.60 5.29
CA ARG A 479 18.61 -28.99 5.72
C ARG A 479 17.14 -29.32 6.03
N ASN A 480 16.37 -28.35 6.54
CA ASN A 480 15.03 -28.58 7.10
C ASN A 480 13.96 -27.61 6.57
N VAL A 481 14.02 -27.26 5.28
CA VAL A 481 13.16 -26.21 4.69
C VAL A 481 11.66 -26.46 4.91
N LYS A 482 11.19 -27.71 4.82
CA LYS A 482 9.78 -28.05 5.03
C LYS A 482 9.34 -27.77 6.47
N THR A 483 10.15 -28.16 7.44
CA THR A 483 9.87 -27.96 8.87
C THR A 483 9.76 -26.48 9.20
N TYR A 484 10.69 -25.65 8.70
CA TYR A 484 10.64 -24.21 8.94
C TYR A 484 9.48 -23.54 8.20
N ALA A 485 9.18 -23.96 6.97
CA ALA A 485 8.02 -23.47 6.23
C ALA A 485 6.68 -23.82 6.92
N GLU A 486 6.54 -25.03 7.44
CA GLU A 486 5.35 -25.43 8.20
C GLU A 486 5.24 -24.68 9.53
N ARG A 487 6.35 -24.50 10.25
CA ARG A 487 6.39 -23.70 11.47
C ARG A 487 6.00 -22.25 11.20
N TYR A 488 6.50 -21.68 10.10
CA TYR A 488 6.13 -20.35 9.63
C TYR A 488 4.64 -20.27 9.30
N ARG A 489 4.10 -21.20 8.51
CA ARG A 489 2.66 -21.22 8.16
C ARG A 489 1.76 -21.28 9.38
N ARG A 490 2.05 -22.17 10.34
CA ARG A 490 1.27 -22.27 11.60
C ARG A 490 1.29 -20.96 12.39
N GLN A 491 2.45 -20.30 12.46
CA GLN A 491 2.57 -19.01 13.12
C GLN A 491 1.84 -17.89 12.36
N TYR A 492 1.95 -17.88 11.04
CA TYR A 492 1.38 -16.84 10.18
C TYR A 492 -0.15 -16.88 10.14
N PHE A 493 -0.75 -18.06 10.01
CA PHE A 493 -2.21 -18.21 9.94
C PHE A 493 -2.90 -18.26 11.30
N ARG A 494 -2.14 -18.25 12.42
CA ARG A 494 -2.67 -18.45 13.79
C ARG A 494 -3.58 -19.69 13.87
N GLU A 495 -3.34 -20.72 13.05
CA GLU A 495 -4.04 -21.99 13.13
C GLU A 495 -3.62 -22.66 14.45
N LYS A 496 -4.52 -22.61 15.45
CA LYS A 496 -4.37 -23.29 16.73
C LYS A 496 -4.64 -24.78 16.61
#